data_AF-A0A3D5AFD4-F1
#
_entry.id   AF-A0A3D5AFD4-F1
#
_cell.length_a   1.000
_cell.length_b   1.000
_cell.length_c   1.000
_cell.angle_alpha   90.00
_cell.angle_beta   90.00
_cell.angle_gamma   90.00
#
_symmetry.space_group_name_H-M   'P 1'
#
loop_
_entity.id
_entity.type
_entity.pdbx_description
1 polymer ?
#
loop_
_entity_poly.entity_id
_entity_poly.type
_entity_poly.pdbx_seq_one_letter_code
_entity_poly.pdbx_strand_id
1 'polypeptide(L)'
;MIAPLVLSLISALAINVNAHWWFNPILAQLAGILYLITMVWLASDLITFTTRKFEQIIWGGLLVLASLSAAASVIFYLYKFDNLVFTFFTFLIPIVLFSLRSFKRGQAAQVKSASKEVIFSTFFILAAMGLFYYLLLNQIDIAVRSPWQMLGLVPLILFGFMAAGYVVATSSERGLWWLILLSFASWGMLLFVFPLAYGFDPWIHQASEKLIATTGILSPKPLYYLGLYMP
;
A
#
# COMPACT_ATOMS: atom_id res chain seq x y z
N MET A 1 16.78 -10.86 -21.04
CA MET A 1 15.63 -10.24 -20.35
C MET A 1 14.53 -11.23 -19.91
N ILE A 2 14.68 -12.55 -20.13
CA ILE A 2 13.74 -13.58 -19.64
C ILE A 2 14.04 -14.00 -18.18
N ALA A 3 15.27 -13.78 -17.71
CA ALA A 3 15.74 -14.21 -16.39
C ALA A 3 14.85 -13.78 -15.20
N PRO A 4 14.36 -12.53 -15.10
CA PRO A 4 13.52 -12.13 -13.96
C PRO A 4 12.18 -12.89 -13.91
N LEU A 5 11.58 -13.17 -15.07
CA LEU A 5 10.37 -14.00 -15.15
C LEU A 5 10.68 -15.42 -14.68
N VAL A 6 11.72 -16.05 -15.21
CA VAL A 6 12.08 -17.42 -14.85
C VAL A 6 12.37 -17.55 -13.36
N LEU A 7 13.16 -16.62 -12.78
CA LEU A 7 13.45 -16.61 -11.35
C LEU A 7 12.18 -16.42 -10.51
N SER A 8 11.27 -15.56 -10.95
CA SER A 8 10.00 -15.36 -10.24
C SER A 8 9.09 -16.59 -10.29
N LEU A 9 9.05 -17.32 -11.41
CA LEU A 9 8.29 -18.56 -11.55
C LEU A 9 8.90 -19.70 -10.73
N ILE A 10 10.23 -19.79 -10.67
CA ILE A 10 10.93 -20.74 -9.79
C ILE A 10 10.62 -20.41 -8.32
N SER A 11 10.64 -19.13 -7.95
CA SER A 11 10.31 -18.70 -6.58
C SER A 11 8.85 -18.99 -6.25
N ALA A 12 7.92 -18.73 -7.19
CA ALA A 12 6.51 -19.09 -7.04
C ALA A 12 6.32 -20.60 -6.86
N LEU A 13 7.05 -21.42 -7.63
CA LEU A 13 7.03 -22.87 -7.46
C LEU A 13 7.53 -23.27 -6.08
N ALA A 14 8.66 -22.73 -5.62
CA ALA A 14 9.21 -23.03 -4.29
C ALA A 14 8.24 -22.62 -3.16
N ILE A 15 7.60 -21.45 -3.27
CA ILE A 15 6.57 -20.99 -2.33
C ILE A 15 5.40 -21.97 -2.28
N ASN A 16 4.89 -22.38 -3.44
CA ASN A 16 3.75 -23.29 -3.52
C ASN A 16 4.10 -24.70 -3.02
N VAL A 17 5.25 -25.23 -3.42
CA VAL A 17 5.73 -26.54 -2.92
C VAL A 17 5.84 -26.51 -1.39
N ASN A 18 6.39 -25.42 -0.85
CA ASN A 18 6.50 -25.26 0.58
C ASN A 18 5.13 -25.12 1.28
N ALA A 19 4.19 -24.37 0.69
CA ALA A 19 2.86 -24.16 1.26
C ALA A 19 2.00 -25.43 1.27
N HIS A 20 2.19 -26.36 0.33
CA HIS A 20 1.39 -27.59 0.23
C HIS A 20 2.03 -28.83 0.88
N TRP A 21 3.37 -28.91 0.93
CA TRP A 21 4.05 -30.15 1.33
C TRP A 21 5.10 -29.98 2.43
N TRP A 22 5.96 -28.96 2.37
CA TRP A 22 7.13 -28.90 3.27
C TRP A 22 6.92 -28.10 4.55
N PHE A 23 6.07 -27.07 4.51
CA PHE A 23 5.76 -26.21 5.65
C PHE A 23 7.00 -25.64 6.36
N ASN A 24 8.11 -25.41 5.62
CA ASN A 24 9.34 -24.87 6.17
C ASN A 24 9.32 -23.32 6.18
N PRO A 25 9.41 -22.67 7.34
CA PRO A 25 9.27 -21.21 7.43
C PRO A 25 10.45 -20.45 6.81
N ILE A 26 11.67 -20.98 6.91
CA ILE A 26 12.88 -20.33 6.36
C ILE A 26 12.81 -20.34 4.83
N LEU A 27 12.44 -21.48 4.24
CA LEU A 27 12.25 -21.59 2.80
C LEU A 27 11.15 -20.65 2.31
N ALA A 28 10.02 -20.57 3.02
CA ALA A 28 8.94 -19.63 2.68
C ALA A 28 9.44 -18.18 2.62
N GLN A 29 10.21 -17.76 3.63
CA GLN A 29 10.73 -16.39 3.70
C GLN A 29 11.74 -16.11 2.59
N LEU A 30 12.72 -17.00 2.38
CA LEU A 30 13.73 -16.83 1.34
C LEU A 30 13.11 -16.80 -0.06
N ALA A 31 12.21 -17.76 -0.35
CA ALA A 31 11.51 -17.80 -1.63
C ALA A 31 10.56 -16.61 -1.80
N GLY A 32 9.88 -16.18 -0.74
CA GLY A 32 9.03 -14.98 -0.73
C GLY A 32 9.80 -13.69 -1.02
N ILE A 33 10.95 -13.50 -0.37
CA ILE A 33 11.83 -12.34 -0.61
C ILE A 33 12.33 -12.34 -2.06
N LEU A 34 12.82 -13.49 -2.55
CA LEU A 34 13.30 -13.62 -3.92
C LEU A 34 12.17 -13.35 -4.94
N TYR A 35 10.98 -13.88 -4.68
CA TYR A 35 9.78 -13.62 -5.47
C TYR A 35 9.46 -12.12 -5.51
N LEU A 36 9.45 -11.43 -4.37
CA LEU A 36 9.19 -10.00 -4.32
C LEU A 36 10.25 -9.19 -5.07
N ILE A 37 11.55 -9.48 -4.88
CA ILE A 37 12.64 -8.79 -5.59
C ILE A 37 12.49 -8.94 -7.11
N THR A 38 12.18 -10.15 -7.58
CA THR A 38 12.02 -10.40 -9.03
C THR A 38 10.75 -9.77 -9.59
N MET A 39 9.66 -9.73 -8.82
CA MET A 39 8.45 -8.95 -9.15
C MET A 39 8.75 -7.46 -9.26
N VAL A 40 9.45 -6.87 -8.28
CA VAL A 40 9.85 -5.46 -8.30
C VAL A 40 10.67 -5.16 -9.53
N TRP A 41 11.61 -6.05 -9.89
CA TRP A 41 12.40 -5.89 -11.10
C TRP A 41 11.52 -5.88 -12.37
N LEU A 42 10.61 -6.85 -12.52
CA LEU A 42 9.69 -6.90 -13.65
C LEU A 42 8.81 -5.64 -13.75
N ALA A 43 8.26 -5.19 -12.61
CA ALA A 43 7.40 -4.01 -12.54
C ALA A 43 8.17 -2.70 -12.76
N SER A 44 9.44 -2.62 -12.33
CA SER A 44 10.27 -1.42 -12.51
C SER A 44 10.46 -1.05 -13.98
N ASP A 45 10.51 -2.05 -14.86
CA ASP A 45 10.64 -1.83 -16.30
C ASP A 45 9.33 -1.32 -16.94
N LEU A 46 8.18 -1.37 -16.23
CA LEU A 46 6.93 -0.76 -16.66
C LEU A 46 6.86 0.75 -16.36
N ILE A 47 7.78 1.25 -15.52
CA ILE A 47 7.83 2.63 -15.06
C ILE A 47 8.64 3.48 -16.04
N THR A 48 7.94 4.26 -16.87
CA THR A 48 8.56 5.06 -17.94
C THR A 48 8.63 6.55 -17.66
N PHE A 49 7.97 7.04 -16.60
CA PHE A 49 7.94 8.48 -16.26
C PHE A 49 9.22 8.97 -15.57
N THR A 50 10.14 8.08 -15.20
CA THR A 50 11.46 8.42 -14.67
C THR A 50 12.56 7.69 -15.43
N THR A 51 13.70 8.35 -15.61
CA THR A 51 14.90 7.78 -16.26
C THR A 51 15.86 7.14 -15.25
N ARG A 52 15.71 7.44 -13.95
CA ARG A 52 16.60 6.96 -12.90
C ARG A 52 16.20 5.56 -12.46
N LYS A 53 17.12 4.59 -12.60
CA LYS A 53 16.88 3.19 -12.27
C LYS A 53 16.45 2.97 -10.82
N PHE A 54 17.03 3.70 -9.88
CA PHE A 54 16.65 3.63 -8.48
C PHE A 54 15.17 4.02 -8.26
N GLU A 55 14.72 5.10 -8.90
CA GLU A 55 13.32 5.53 -8.82
C GLU A 55 12.39 4.51 -9.47
N GLN A 56 12.76 3.95 -10.64
CA GLN A 56 12.00 2.87 -11.29
C GLN A 56 11.81 1.66 -10.35
N ILE A 57 12.84 1.28 -9.59
CA ILE A 57 12.77 0.18 -8.62
C ILE A 57 11.79 0.50 -7.49
N ILE A 58 11.88 1.68 -6.88
CA ILE A 58 10.94 2.11 -5.83
C ILE A 58 9.51 2.07 -6.35
N TRP A 59 9.27 2.65 -7.52
CA TRP A 59 7.95 2.70 -8.14
C TRP A 59 7.42 1.33 -8.56
N GLY A 60 8.28 0.48 -9.10
CA GLY A 60 7.97 -0.91 -9.38
C GLY A 60 7.57 -1.67 -8.12
N GLY A 61 8.27 -1.44 -7.01
CA GLY A 61 7.95 -2.03 -5.71
C GLY A 61 6.59 -1.59 -5.18
N LEU A 62 6.32 -0.28 -5.21
CA LEU A 62 5.01 0.27 -4.82
C LEU A 62 3.87 -0.29 -5.68
N LEU A 63 4.07 -0.39 -7.00
CA LEU A 63 3.10 -0.97 -7.91
C LEU A 63 2.81 -2.44 -7.58
N VAL A 64 3.84 -3.25 -7.31
CA VAL A 64 3.68 -4.66 -6.92
C VAL A 64 2.90 -4.78 -5.62
N LEU A 65 3.28 -4.03 -4.57
CA LEU A 65 2.60 -4.07 -3.28
C LEU A 65 1.14 -3.61 -3.38
N ALA A 66 0.88 -2.53 -4.10
CA ALA A 66 -0.47 -2.03 -4.33
C ALA A 66 -1.33 -3.06 -5.10
N SER A 67 -0.77 -3.67 -6.14
CA SER A 67 -1.48 -4.68 -6.94
C SER A 67 -1.80 -5.94 -6.13
N LEU A 68 -0.83 -6.41 -5.32
CA LEU A 68 -1.03 -7.54 -4.42
C LEU A 68 -2.11 -7.24 -3.38
N SER A 69 -2.06 -6.07 -2.74
CA SER A 69 -3.04 -5.64 -1.75
C SER A 69 -4.45 -5.52 -2.35
N ALA A 70 -4.57 -4.90 -3.52
CA ALA A 70 -5.85 -4.75 -4.22
C ALA A 70 -6.42 -6.11 -4.66
N ALA A 71 -5.60 -6.98 -5.24
CA ALA A 71 -6.03 -8.32 -5.65
C ALA A 71 -6.46 -9.17 -4.45
N ALA A 72 -5.66 -9.19 -3.37
CA ALA A 72 -6.00 -9.89 -2.14
C ALA A 72 -7.32 -9.38 -1.54
N SER A 73 -7.53 -8.06 -1.54
CA SER A 73 -8.77 -7.45 -1.06
C SER A 73 -9.98 -7.87 -1.89
N VAL A 74 -9.88 -7.81 -3.22
CA VAL A 74 -10.97 -8.23 -4.13
C VAL A 74 -11.30 -9.71 -3.93
N ILE A 75 -10.29 -10.57 -3.87
CA ILE A 75 -10.46 -12.00 -3.61
C ILE A 75 -11.13 -12.23 -2.26
N PHE A 76 -10.67 -11.54 -1.22
CA PHE A 76 -11.21 -11.68 0.13
C PHE A 76 -12.69 -11.31 0.20
N TYR A 77 -13.14 -10.28 -0.52
CA TYR A 77 -14.55 -9.88 -0.53
C TYR A 77 -15.43 -10.76 -1.42
N LEU A 78 -14.94 -11.16 -2.60
CA LEU A 78 -15.74 -11.92 -3.57
C LEU A 78 -15.70 -13.44 -3.33
N TYR A 79 -14.66 -13.94 -2.67
CA TYR A 79 -14.42 -15.37 -2.51
C TYR A 79 -13.64 -15.67 -1.21
N LYS A 80 -13.18 -16.93 -1.06
CA LYS A 80 -12.27 -17.34 0.01
C LYS A 80 -10.83 -17.34 -0.48
N PHE A 81 -9.90 -16.89 0.36
CA PHE A 81 -8.47 -16.97 0.05
C PHE A 81 -7.95 -18.35 0.43
N ASP A 82 -8.15 -19.33 -0.47
CA ASP A 82 -7.69 -20.70 -0.28
C ASP A 82 -6.37 -20.99 -1.00
N ASN A 83 -5.86 -22.20 -0.77
CA ASN A 83 -4.64 -22.73 -1.36
C ASN A 83 -4.61 -22.69 -2.89
N LEU A 84 -5.75 -22.93 -3.55
CA LEU A 84 -5.85 -22.88 -5.02
C LEU A 84 -5.70 -21.44 -5.52
N VAL A 85 -6.42 -20.52 -4.90
CA VAL A 85 -6.36 -19.10 -5.25
C VAL A 85 -4.96 -18.54 -5.02
N PHE A 86 -4.34 -18.86 -3.88
CA PHE A 86 -2.96 -18.49 -3.60
C PHE A 86 -1.99 -18.99 -4.67
N THR A 87 -2.09 -20.27 -5.06
CA THR A 87 -1.26 -20.84 -6.14
C THR A 87 -1.51 -20.14 -7.47
N PHE A 88 -2.77 -19.91 -7.84
CA PHE A 88 -3.10 -19.23 -9.08
C PHE A 88 -2.48 -17.83 -9.16
N PHE A 89 -2.62 -17.01 -8.12
CA PHE A 89 -2.12 -15.63 -8.13
C PHE A 89 -0.59 -15.54 -8.06
N THR A 90 0.08 -16.43 -7.34
CA THR A 90 1.55 -16.46 -7.28
C THR A 90 2.19 -16.77 -8.64
N PHE A 91 1.50 -17.48 -9.54
CA PHE A 91 1.95 -17.66 -10.92
C PHE A 91 1.42 -16.60 -11.89
N LEU A 92 0.17 -16.16 -11.74
CA LEU A 92 -0.46 -15.23 -12.66
C LEU A 92 0.24 -13.87 -12.69
N ILE A 93 0.57 -13.31 -11.51
CA ILE A 93 1.14 -11.97 -11.40
C ILE A 93 2.44 -11.79 -12.20
N PRO A 94 3.46 -12.68 -12.08
CA PRO A 94 4.66 -12.61 -12.91
C PRO A 94 4.38 -12.58 -14.41
N ILE A 95 3.46 -13.43 -14.85
CA ILE A 95 3.11 -13.61 -16.26
C ILE A 95 2.44 -12.35 -16.78
N VAL A 96 1.51 -11.78 -16.01
CA VAL A 96 0.83 -10.53 -16.35
C VAL A 96 1.82 -9.38 -16.42
N LEU A 97 2.68 -9.19 -15.41
CA LEU A 97 3.68 -8.12 -15.40
C LEU A 97 4.65 -8.23 -16.58
N PHE A 98 5.10 -9.45 -16.90
CA PHE A 98 5.96 -9.70 -18.06
C PHE A 98 5.23 -9.41 -19.39
N SER A 99 3.95 -9.76 -19.50
CA SER A 99 3.15 -9.50 -20.70
C SER A 99 2.86 -8.01 -20.89
N LEU A 100 2.62 -7.26 -19.82
CA LEU A 100 2.43 -5.81 -19.89
C LEU A 100 3.70 -5.07 -20.32
N ARG A 101 4.87 -5.64 -20.00
CA ARG A 101 6.16 -5.09 -20.39
C ARG A 101 6.37 -5.10 -21.90
N SER A 102 5.97 -6.17 -22.59
CA SER A 102 6.13 -6.26 -24.05
C SER A 102 5.27 -5.24 -24.80
N PHE A 103 4.20 -4.75 -24.16
CA PHE A 103 3.27 -3.78 -24.74
C PHE A 103 3.75 -2.33 -24.69
N LYS A 104 4.66 -1.98 -23.77
CA LYS A 104 5.09 -0.59 -23.56
C LYS A 104 6.51 -0.34 -24.05
N ARG A 105 6.60 0.18 -25.28
CA ARG A 105 7.80 0.85 -25.84
C ARG A 105 7.38 2.21 -26.42
N GLY A 106 6.95 3.13 -25.55
CA GLY A 106 6.50 4.48 -25.91
C GLY A 106 7.35 5.56 -25.23
N GLN A 107 7.64 6.65 -25.96
CA GLN A 107 8.58 7.71 -25.59
C GLN A 107 8.26 8.35 -24.23
N ALA A 108 9.30 8.58 -23.43
CA ALA A 108 9.21 9.30 -22.17
C ALA A 108 8.86 10.77 -22.43
N ALA A 109 7.85 11.27 -21.74
CA ALA A 109 7.49 12.69 -21.78
C ALA A 109 8.61 13.51 -21.13
N GLN A 110 9.09 14.54 -21.82
CA GLN A 110 9.99 15.54 -21.23
C GLN A 110 9.16 16.43 -20.29
N VAL A 111 9.43 16.31 -18.99
CA VAL A 111 8.87 17.21 -17.99
C VAL A 111 9.75 18.46 -17.92
N LYS A 112 9.14 19.65 -17.87
CA LYS A 112 9.86 20.91 -17.71
C LYS A 112 10.04 21.22 -16.22
N SER A 113 11.27 21.50 -15.82
CA SER A 113 11.59 21.99 -14.48
C SER A 113 11.12 23.43 -14.28
N ALA A 114 10.45 23.72 -13.15
CA ALA A 114 10.01 25.06 -12.78
C ALA A 114 10.77 25.59 -11.55
N SER A 115 11.35 26.80 -11.66
CA SER A 115 12.20 27.42 -10.62
C SER A 115 11.47 27.86 -9.34
N LYS A 116 10.13 27.88 -9.33
CA LYS A 116 9.31 28.23 -8.14
C LYS A 116 9.16 27.07 -7.14
N GLU A 117 9.65 25.87 -7.47
CA GLU A 117 9.42 24.65 -6.71
C GLU A 117 10.00 24.68 -5.29
N VAL A 118 11.14 25.33 -5.06
CA VAL A 118 11.86 25.23 -3.77
C VAL A 118 11.05 25.83 -2.61
N ILE A 119 10.45 27.01 -2.79
CA ILE A 119 9.69 27.67 -1.73
C ILE A 119 8.44 26.86 -1.36
N PHE A 120 7.71 26.37 -2.36
CA PHE A 120 6.54 25.52 -2.14
C PHE A 120 6.92 24.18 -1.52
N SER A 121 8.06 23.61 -1.92
CA SER A 121 8.60 22.37 -1.32
C SER A 121 8.86 22.53 0.17
N THR A 122 9.51 23.63 0.56
CA THR A 122 9.79 23.93 1.98
C THR A 122 8.49 24.09 2.77
N PHE A 123 7.54 24.87 2.26
CA PHE A 123 6.26 25.06 2.94
C PHE A 123 5.47 23.75 3.08
N PHE A 124 5.48 22.92 2.03
CA PHE A 124 4.84 21.61 2.04
C PHE A 124 5.44 20.68 3.10
N ILE A 125 6.77 20.59 3.17
CA ILE A 125 7.47 19.76 4.14
C ILE A 125 7.18 20.26 5.57
N LEU A 126 7.22 21.57 5.80
CA LEU A 126 6.91 22.14 7.11
C LEU A 126 5.44 21.87 7.51
N ALA A 127 4.50 21.96 6.58
CA ALA A 127 3.10 21.62 6.84
C ALA A 127 2.94 20.13 7.18
N ALA A 128 3.63 19.23 6.47
CA ALA A 128 3.63 17.80 6.76
C ALA A 128 4.23 17.50 8.14
N MET A 129 5.39 18.09 8.47
CA MET A 129 6.03 17.95 9.78
C MET A 129 5.14 18.48 10.90
N GLY A 130 4.55 19.68 10.71
CA GLY A 130 3.62 20.27 11.65
C GLY A 130 2.38 19.42 11.86
N LEU A 131 1.86 18.80 10.79
CA LEU A 131 0.73 17.88 10.86
C LEU A 131 1.09 16.67 11.72
N PHE A 132 2.13 15.92 11.36
CA PHE A 132 2.49 14.71 12.12
C PHE A 132 2.90 15.01 13.55
N TYR A 133 3.61 16.11 13.81
CA TYR A 133 3.93 16.56 15.16
C TYR A 133 2.66 16.85 15.97
N TYR A 134 1.70 17.56 15.39
CA TYR A 134 0.42 17.84 16.04
C TYR A 134 -0.36 16.55 16.35
N LEU A 135 -0.43 15.60 15.40
CA LEU A 135 -1.12 14.33 15.62
C LEU A 135 -0.46 13.48 16.71
N LEU A 136 0.89 13.46 16.77
CA LEU A 136 1.64 12.76 17.82
C LEU A 136 1.38 13.34 19.22
N LEU A 137 1.15 14.65 19.34
CA LEU A 137 0.83 15.28 20.62
C LEU A 137 -0.64 15.12 21.04
N ASN A 138 -1.52 14.86 20.08
CA ASN A 138 -2.98 14.81 20.30
C ASN A 138 -3.55 13.43 19.97
N GLN A 139 -2.86 12.38 20.42
CA GLN A 139 -3.34 11.00 20.25
C GLN A 139 -4.64 10.78 21.01
N ILE A 140 -5.50 9.94 20.44
CA ILE A 140 -6.79 9.56 21.00
C ILE A 140 -6.73 8.08 21.37
N ASP A 141 -6.80 7.81 22.65
CA ASP A 141 -6.76 6.48 23.26
C ASP A 141 -8.15 5.93 23.62
N ILE A 142 -9.17 6.79 23.56
CA ILE A 142 -10.56 6.43 23.81
C ILE A 142 -11.38 6.30 22.53
N ALA A 143 -12.44 5.50 22.57
CA ALA A 143 -13.41 5.43 21.48
C ALA A 143 -14.16 6.76 21.34
N VAL A 144 -13.94 7.47 20.24
CA VAL A 144 -14.62 8.73 19.92
C VAL A 144 -15.43 8.58 18.65
N ARG A 145 -16.56 9.30 18.59
CA ARG A 145 -17.42 9.33 17.40
C ARG A 145 -16.71 9.93 16.19
N SER A 146 -15.84 10.90 16.40
CA SER A 146 -15.08 11.57 15.35
C SER A 146 -13.77 12.13 15.89
N PRO A 147 -12.62 11.85 15.25
CA PRO A 147 -11.35 12.44 15.67
C PRO A 147 -11.35 13.97 15.56
N TRP A 148 -12.16 14.53 14.65
CA TRP A 148 -12.26 15.98 14.44
C TRP A 148 -12.86 16.73 15.64
N GLN A 149 -13.60 16.05 16.51
CA GLN A 149 -14.11 16.65 17.74
C GLN A 149 -12.99 16.91 18.75
N MET A 150 -11.98 16.04 18.79
CA MET A 150 -10.84 16.14 19.69
C MET A 150 -9.72 17.00 19.09
N LEU A 151 -9.46 16.84 17.79
CA LEU A 151 -8.37 17.52 17.08
C LEU A 151 -8.77 18.91 16.53
N GLY A 152 -10.06 19.23 16.49
CA GLY A 152 -10.56 20.44 15.85
C GLY A 152 -10.19 20.55 14.37
N LEU A 153 -9.98 21.78 13.89
CA LEU A 153 -9.71 22.07 12.48
C LEU A 153 -8.22 22.07 12.10
N VAL A 154 -7.30 22.02 13.08
CA VAL A 154 -5.86 22.16 12.84
C VAL A 154 -5.33 21.15 11.81
N PRO A 155 -5.63 19.84 11.91
CA PRO A 155 -5.12 18.89 10.92
C PRO A 155 -5.69 19.13 9.52
N LEU A 156 -6.94 19.58 9.41
CA LEU A 156 -7.58 19.89 8.13
C LEU A 156 -6.94 21.12 7.46
N ILE A 157 -6.60 22.14 8.25
CA ILE A 157 -5.91 23.34 7.74
C ILE A 157 -4.52 22.97 7.21
N LEU A 158 -3.74 22.22 8.00
CA LEU A 158 -2.40 21.77 7.59
C LEU A 158 -2.47 20.86 6.35
N PHE A 159 -3.43 19.94 6.32
CA PHE A 159 -3.67 19.11 5.14
C PHE A 159 -4.11 19.94 3.93
N GLY A 160 -4.95 20.95 4.11
CA GLY A 160 -5.37 21.89 3.07
C GLY A 160 -4.19 22.65 2.48
N PHE A 161 -3.23 23.08 3.31
CA PHE A 161 -1.98 23.68 2.84
C PHE A 161 -1.13 22.72 2.03
N MET A 162 -1.04 21.45 2.46
CA MET A 162 -0.35 20.42 1.67
C MET A 162 -1.06 20.22 0.31
N ALA A 163 -2.39 20.08 0.30
CA ALA A 163 -3.16 19.91 -0.93
C ALA A 163 -2.99 21.10 -1.90
N ALA A 164 -3.04 22.33 -1.39
CA ALA A 164 -2.80 23.54 -2.18
C ALA A 164 -1.36 23.56 -2.74
N GLY A 165 -0.37 23.21 -1.91
CA GLY A 165 1.02 23.09 -2.34
C GLY A 165 1.21 22.03 -3.43
N TYR A 166 0.49 20.90 -3.34
CA TYR A 166 0.47 19.88 -4.39
C TYR A 166 -0.10 20.42 -5.70
N VAL A 167 -1.26 21.10 -5.67
CA VAL A 167 -1.89 21.67 -6.87
C VAL A 167 -0.94 22.61 -7.61
N VAL A 168 -0.18 23.44 -6.90
CA VAL A 168 0.83 24.33 -7.49
C VAL A 168 2.03 23.55 -8.04
N ALA A 169 2.38 22.43 -7.41
CA ALA A 169 3.53 21.62 -7.78
C ALA A 169 3.20 20.49 -8.78
N THR A 170 1.96 20.31 -9.23
CA THR A 170 1.58 19.21 -10.15
C THR A 170 2.30 19.31 -11.49
N SER A 171 2.70 20.51 -11.90
CA SER A 171 3.45 20.75 -13.13
C SER A 171 4.97 20.51 -12.98
N SER A 172 5.44 20.15 -11.79
CA SER A 172 6.86 19.89 -11.53
C SER A 172 7.24 18.43 -11.76
N GLU A 173 8.53 18.18 -12.04
CA GLU A 173 9.13 16.84 -12.01
C GLU A 173 8.93 16.14 -10.64
N ARG A 174 8.72 16.93 -9.59
CA ARG A 174 8.53 16.46 -8.22
C ARG A 174 7.07 16.26 -7.84
N GLY A 175 6.12 16.59 -8.73
CA GLY A 175 4.68 16.48 -8.48
C GLY A 175 4.29 15.13 -7.90
N LEU A 176 4.90 14.07 -8.41
CA LEU A 176 4.66 12.71 -7.93
C LEU A 176 5.14 12.47 -6.49
N TRP A 177 6.29 13.02 -6.08
CA TRP A 177 6.76 12.95 -4.69
C TRP A 177 5.83 13.68 -3.73
N TRP A 178 5.30 14.83 -4.16
CA TRP A 178 4.29 15.56 -3.40
C TRP A 178 2.99 14.77 -3.27
N LEU A 179 2.57 14.10 -4.35
CA LEU A 179 1.40 13.21 -4.30
C LEU A 179 1.62 12.05 -3.33
N ILE A 180 2.81 11.44 -3.29
CA ILE A 180 3.13 10.40 -2.30
C ILE A 180 2.99 10.96 -0.89
N LEU A 181 3.62 12.09 -0.60
CA LEU A 181 3.62 12.63 0.76
C LEU A 181 2.21 13.07 1.18
N LEU A 182 1.42 13.63 0.25
CA LEU A 182 0.00 13.94 0.49
C LEU A 182 -0.82 12.68 0.76
N SER A 183 -0.61 11.63 -0.03
CA SER A 183 -1.27 10.33 0.15
C SER A 183 -0.86 9.69 1.48
N PHE A 184 0.43 9.73 1.80
CA PHE A 184 0.95 9.24 3.08
C PHE A 184 0.34 10.03 4.25
N ALA A 185 0.20 11.35 4.13
CA ALA A 185 -0.49 12.15 5.15
C ALA A 185 -1.97 11.78 5.27
N SER A 186 -2.69 11.56 4.15
CA SER A 186 -4.11 11.21 4.20
C SER A 186 -4.36 9.84 4.83
N TRP A 187 -3.56 8.83 4.45
CA TRP A 187 -3.70 7.47 4.96
C TRP A 187 -3.06 7.30 6.34
N GLY A 188 -1.91 7.93 6.56
CA GLY A 188 -1.12 7.82 7.78
C GLY A 188 -1.72 8.58 8.96
N MET A 189 -2.47 9.67 8.73
CA MET A 189 -3.09 10.47 9.80
C MET A 189 -3.81 9.59 10.83
N LEU A 190 -4.55 8.58 10.36
CA LEU A 190 -5.34 7.70 11.20
C LEU A 190 -4.46 6.84 12.13
N LEU A 191 -3.32 6.36 11.64
CA LEU A 191 -2.36 5.58 12.43
C LEU A 191 -1.72 6.42 13.54
N PHE A 192 -1.45 7.69 13.27
CA PHE A 192 -0.85 8.60 14.26
C PHE A 192 -1.86 9.09 15.30
N VAL A 193 -3.13 9.26 14.92
CA VAL A 193 -4.19 9.69 15.84
C VAL A 193 -4.62 8.57 16.78
N PHE A 194 -4.73 7.34 16.28
CA PHE A 194 -5.23 6.20 17.04
C PHE A 194 -4.15 5.12 17.19
N PRO A 195 -3.16 5.32 18.08
CA PRO A 195 -1.99 4.44 18.19
C PRO A 195 -2.36 3.02 18.63
N LEU A 196 -3.43 2.87 19.41
CA LEU A 196 -3.80 1.59 20.02
C LEU A 196 -4.82 0.82 19.20
N ALA A 197 -5.74 1.49 18.49
CA ALA A 197 -6.86 0.79 17.86
C ALA A 197 -7.70 1.66 16.90
N TYR A 198 -7.14 2.09 15.75
CA TYR A 198 -7.94 2.78 14.74
C TYR A 198 -9.12 1.90 14.28
N GLY A 199 -10.34 2.40 14.47
CA GLY A 199 -11.57 1.68 14.07
C GLY A 199 -11.96 0.52 14.99
N PHE A 200 -11.34 0.39 16.17
CA PHE A 200 -11.76 -0.58 17.17
C PHE A 200 -12.98 -0.07 17.93
N ASP A 201 -14.10 -0.73 17.67
CA ASP A 201 -15.31 -0.62 18.45
C ASP A 201 -15.43 -1.91 19.29
N PRO A 202 -15.26 -1.83 20.63
CA PRO A 202 -15.33 -3.00 21.50
C PRO A 202 -16.64 -3.79 21.33
N TRP A 203 -17.75 -3.12 21.04
CA TRP A 203 -19.06 -3.76 20.89
C TRP A 203 -19.17 -4.52 19.59
N ILE A 204 -18.74 -3.91 18.47
CA ILE A 204 -18.74 -4.58 17.16
C ILE A 204 -17.74 -5.73 17.16
N HIS A 205 -16.59 -5.55 17.80
CA HIS A 205 -15.58 -6.60 17.94
C HIS A 205 -16.13 -7.81 18.70
N GLN A 206 -16.63 -7.61 19.92
CA GLN A 206 -17.19 -8.68 20.74
C GLN A 206 -18.40 -9.35 20.10
N ALA A 207 -19.28 -8.59 19.45
CA ALA A 207 -20.41 -9.14 18.71
C ALA A 207 -19.95 -10.01 17.53
N SER A 208 -18.90 -9.58 16.82
CA SER A 208 -18.32 -10.33 15.70
C SER A 208 -17.62 -11.59 16.19
N GLU A 209 -16.86 -11.53 17.28
CA GLU A 209 -16.25 -12.71 17.92
C GLU A 209 -17.31 -13.72 18.35
N LYS A 210 -18.38 -13.27 19.01
CA LYS A 210 -19.49 -14.15 19.41
C LYS A 210 -20.19 -14.78 18.21
N LEU A 211 -20.35 -14.04 17.11
CA LEU A 211 -20.94 -14.58 15.89
C LEU A 211 -20.01 -15.59 15.21
N ILE A 212 -18.71 -15.31 15.14
CA ILE A 212 -17.71 -16.26 14.62
C ILE A 212 -17.65 -17.52 15.50
N ALA A 213 -17.68 -17.37 16.82
CA ALA A 213 -17.68 -18.50 17.75
C ALA A 213 -18.91 -19.41 17.59
N THR A 214 -20.06 -18.84 17.18
CA THR A 214 -21.31 -19.60 17.01
C THR A 214 -21.52 -20.13 15.59
N THR A 215 -21.06 -19.41 14.57
CA THR A 215 -21.34 -19.71 13.15
C THR A 215 -20.11 -20.09 12.32
N GLY A 216 -18.91 -19.92 12.88
CA GLY A 216 -17.62 -20.12 12.21
C GLY A 216 -17.25 -19.05 11.19
N ILE A 217 -18.16 -18.13 10.82
CA ILE A 217 -17.91 -17.11 9.80
C ILE A 217 -18.56 -15.78 10.19
N LEU A 218 -17.98 -14.66 9.76
CA LEU A 218 -18.63 -13.34 9.81
C LEU A 218 -19.28 -13.06 8.44
N SER A 219 -20.60 -13.14 8.35
CA SER A 219 -21.35 -12.86 7.11
C SER A 219 -22.54 -11.92 7.36
N PRO A 220 -22.72 -10.85 6.55
CA PRO A 220 -21.82 -10.42 5.47
C PRO A 220 -20.49 -9.85 6.01
N LYS A 221 -19.42 -9.95 5.21
CA LYS A 221 -18.11 -9.40 5.60
C LYS A 221 -18.19 -7.88 5.67
N PRO A 222 -17.99 -7.25 6.85
CA PRO A 222 -18.09 -5.80 6.98
C PRO A 222 -16.96 -5.12 6.21
N LEU A 223 -17.30 -4.09 5.42
CA LEU A 223 -16.32 -3.31 4.65
C LEU A 223 -15.31 -2.56 5.54
N TYR A 224 -15.73 -2.24 6.76
CA TYR A 224 -14.99 -1.39 7.71
C TYR A 224 -14.21 -2.16 8.79
N TYR A 225 -14.44 -3.47 8.91
CA TYR A 225 -13.92 -4.27 10.02
C TYR A 225 -13.08 -5.43 9.49
N LEU A 226 -11.92 -5.09 8.92
CA LEU A 226 -10.83 -6.03 8.70
C LEU A 226 -10.09 -6.22 10.04
N GLY A 227 -10.84 -6.59 11.09
CA GLY A 227 -10.25 -6.91 12.38
C GLY A 227 -9.32 -8.10 12.22
N LEU A 228 -8.12 -8.01 12.78
CA LEU A 228 -7.36 -9.18 13.21
C LEU A 228 -8.18 -9.86 14.32
N TYR A 229 -9.20 -10.63 13.95
CA TYR A 229 -9.88 -11.53 14.87
C TYR A 229 -8.93 -12.71 15.11
N MET A 230 -7.94 -12.54 15.97
CA MET A 230 -7.19 -13.68 16.47
C MET A 230 -8.04 -14.35 17.55
N PRO A 231 -8.27 -15.68 17.48
CA PRO A 231 -8.78 -16.42 18.62
C PRO A 231 -7.77 -16.45 19.78
#